data_AF-A0A7Z8QU86-F1
#
_entry.id   AF-A0A7Z8QU86-F1
#
_cell.length_a   1.000
_cell.length_b   1.000
_cell.length_c   1.000
_cell.angle_alpha   90.00
_cell.angle_beta   90.00
_cell.angle_gamma   90.00
#
_symmetry.space_group_name_H-M   'P 1'
#
loop_
_entity.id
_entity.type
_entity.pdbx_description
1 polymer ?
#
loop_
_entity_poly.entity_id
_entity_poly.type
_entity_poly.pdbx_seq_one_letter_code
_entity_poly.pdbx_strand_id
1 'polypeptide(L)' 'DQTQEVAKAYLAACTPDIYLFDKDLACVYRGRLDAATPKNDVPLTGRDLRNALDGLLAGGAILEEQIPSIGCNIKWK' A
#
# COMPACT_ATOMS: atom_id res chain seq x y z
N ASP A 1 3.47 -16.88 -3.85
CA ASP A 1 2.07 -17.28 -4.07
C ASP A 1 1.92 -17.96 -5.43
N GLN A 2 2.15 -19.28 -5.50
CA GLN A 2 2.14 -20.02 -6.77
C GLN A 2 0.72 -20.24 -7.32
N THR A 3 -0.25 -20.44 -6.43
CA THR A 3 -1.68 -20.62 -6.75
C THR A 3 -2.40 -19.29 -6.99
N GLN A 4 -1.78 -18.18 -6.56
CA GLN A 4 -2.35 -16.83 -6.61
C GLN A 4 -3.57 -16.64 -5.71
N GLU A 5 -3.81 -17.56 -4.79
CA GLU A 5 -4.94 -17.52 -3.85
C GLU A 5 -4.78 -16.40 -2.83
N VAL A 6 -3.56 -16.14 -2.38
CA VAL A 6 -3.30 -15.04 -1.43
C VAL A 6 -3.53 -13.69 -2.11
N ALA A 7 -3.02 -13.49 -3.32
CA ALA A 7 -3.24 -12.27 -4.10
C ALA A 7 -4.74 -12.03 -4.38
N LYS A 8 -5.49 -13.09 -4.70
CA LYS A 8 -6.96 -13.02 -4.88
C LYS A 8 -7.68 -12.71 -3.56
N ALA A 9 -7.30 -13.36 -2.45
CA ALA A 9 -7.91 -13.13 -1.14
C ALA A 9 -7.71 -11.69 -0.64
N TYR A 10 -6.57 -11.09 -0.95
CA TYR A 10 -6.27 -9.69 -0.62
C TYR A 10 -6.84 -8.69 -1.64
N LEU A 11 -7.50 -9.16 -2.70
CA LEU A 11 -7.98 -8.33 -3.81
C LEU A 11 -6.87 -7.48 -4.43
N ALA A 12 -5.64 -8.03 -4.47
CA ALA A 12 -4.49 -7.33 -5.00
C ALA A 12 -4.63 -7.18 -6.53
N ALA A 13 -4.30 -5.99 -7.04
CA ALA A 13 -4.55 -5.64 -8.45
C ALA A 13 -3.26 -5.35 -9.23
N CYS A 14 -2.29 -4.71 -8.58
CA CYS A 14 -1.07 -4.23 -9.21
C CYS A 14 0.17 -4.54 -8.36
N THR A 15 1.34 -4.22 -8.91
CA THR A 15 2.62 -4.32 -8.21
C THR A 15 3.38 -2.99 -8.33
N PRO A 16 3.72 -2.32 -7.21
CA PRO A 16 3.37 -2.68 -5.83
C PRO A 16 1.88 -2.45 -5.51
N ASP A 17 1.33 -3.23 -4.58
CA ASP A 17 0.04 -2.98 -3.91
C ASP A 17 0.22 -3.26 -2.41
N ILE A 18 0.14 -2.22 -1.57
CA ILE A 18 0.60 -2.25 -0.19
C ILE A 18 -0.58 -2.24 0.76
N TYR A 19 -0.51 -3.08 1.80
CA TYR A 19 -1.51 -3.23 2.84
C TYR A 19 -0.80 -3.15 4.20
N LEU A 20 -1.29 -2.31 5.10
CA LEU A 20 -0.85 -2.20 6.48
C LEU A 20 -1.98 -2.62 7.40
N PHE A 21 -1.66 -3.49 8.35
CA PHE A 21 -2.60 -4.01 9.33
C PHE A 21 -2.21 -3.57 10.73
N ASP A 22 -3.19 -3.25 11.56
CA ASP A 22 -2.97 -2.96 12.97
C ASP A 22 -2.84 -4.25 13.82
N LYS A 23 -2.74 -4.07 15.14
CA LYS A 23 -2.63 -5.17 16.11
C LYS A 23 -3.84 -6.12 16.13
N ASP A 24 -5.00 -5.66 15.67
CA ASP A 24 -6.25 -6.42 15.61
C ASP A 24 -6.48 -7.02 14.22
N LEU A 25 -5.46 -6.93 13.34
CA LEU A 25 -5.48 -7.37 11.95
C LEU A 25 -6.53 -6.64 11.08
N ALA A 26 -6.93 -5.42 11.47
CA ALA A 26 -7.71 -4.57 10.60
C ALA A 26 -6.80 -3.92 9.55
N CYS A 27 -7.23 -3.90 8.28
CA CYS A 27 -6.51 -3.17 7.23
C CYS A 27 -6.73 -1.67 7.44
N VAL A 28 -5.69 -0.98 7.90
CA VAL A 28 -5.77 0.43 8.28
C VAL A 28 -5.14 1.34 7.22
N TYR A 29 -4.35 0.79 6.30
CA TYR A 29 -3.88 1.51 5.12
C TYR A 29 -3.74 0.59 3.90
N ARG A 30 -4.27 1.04 2.76
CA ARG A 30 -4.07 0.43 1.45
C ARG A 30 -3.84 1.50 0.40
N GLY A 31 -2.61 1.61 -0.09
CA GLY A 31 -2.24 2.69 -1.00
C GLY A 31 -0.81 2.63 -1.50
N ARG A 32 -0.43 3.65 -2.28
CA ARG A 32 0.90 3.78 -2.89
C ARG A 32 2.01 3.94 -1.83
N LEU A 33 3.25 3.66 -2.20
CA LEU A 33 4.38 3.90 -1.30
C LEU A 33 4.59 5.41 -1.03
N ASP A 34 4.56 6.21 -2.09
CA ASP A 34 4.70 7.65 -2.13
C ASP A 34 4.23 8.19 -3.50
N ALA A 35 4.45 9.48 -3.77
CA ALA A 35 4.11 10.12 -5.03
C ALA A 35 5.07 9.84 -6.20
N ALA A 36 6.16 9.12 -5.99
CA ALA A 36 7.12 8.85 -7.05
C ALA A 36 6.55 7.84 -8.06
N THR A 37 6.65 8.18 -9.34
CA THR A 37 6.27 7.29 -10.44
C THR A 37 7.36 7.31 -11.51
N PRO A 38 7.44 6.29 -12.39
CA PRO A 38 8.43 6.31 -13.45
C PRO A 38 8.33 7.60 -14.28
N LYS A 39 9.45 8.33 -14.37
CA LYS A 39 9.62 9.55 -15.18
C LYS A 39 8.86 10.80 -14.69
N ASN A 40 8.42 10.87 -13.43
CA ASN A 40 7.79 12.08 -12.89
C ASN A 40 8.72 13.00 -12.08
N ASP A 41 10.01 12.65 -11.98
CA ASP A 41 11.06 13.39 -11.26
C ASP A 41 10.79 13.66 -9.77
N VAL A 42 9.80 12.98 -9.18
CA VAL A 42 9.53 13.04 -7.74
C VAL A 42 10.49 12.07 -7.00
N PRO A 43 11.21 12.52 -5.96
CA PRO A 43 12.08 11.64 -5.18
C PRO A 43 11.33 10.49 -4.51
N LEU A 44 11.97 9.33 -4.43
CA LEU A 44 11.49 8.19 -3.63
C LEU A 44 11.64 8.52 -2.14
N THR A 45 10.52 8.58 -1.44
CA THR A 45 10.45 9.00 -0.03
C THR A 45 9.70 8.02 0.85
N GLY A 46 8.86 7.14 0.33
CA GLY A 46 7.94 6.33 1.13
C GLY A 46 7.00 7.14 2.03
N ARG A 47 6.82 8.44 1.77
CA ARG A 47 6.15 9.38 2.68
C ARG A 47 4.75 8.93 3.07
N ASP A 48 3.97 8.39 2.14
CA ASP A 48 2.58 8.01 2.42
C ASP A 48 2.52 6.79 3.35
N LEU A 49 3.30 5.76 3.05
CA LEU A 49 3.40 4.58 3.91
C LEU A 49 4.03 4.92 5.28
N ARG A 50 5.06 5.77 5.33
CA ARG A 50 5.70 6.19 6.59
C ARG A 50 4.73 6.96 7.47
N ASN A 51 3.98 7.91 6.91
CA ASN A 51 2.97 8.64 7.68
C ASN A 51 1.91 7.70 8.26
N ALA A 52 1.48 6.68 7.50
CA ALA A 52 0.53 5.69 8.00
C ALA A 52 1.12 4.86 9.16
N LEU A 53 2.38 4.43 9.04
CA LEU A 53 3.11 3.73 10.10
C LEU A 53 3.30 4.61 11.34
N ASP A 54 3.75 5.85 11.17
CA ASP A 54 3.97 6.80 12.26
C ASP A 54 2.65 7.12 12.99
N GLY A 55 1.56 7.31 12.23
CA GLY A 55 0.22 7.50 12.79
C GLY A 55 -0.25 6.30 13.61
N LEU A 56 -0.07 5.08 13.08
CA LEU A 56 -0.40 3.84 13.78
C LEU A 56 0.42 3.68 15.07
N LEU A 57 1.74 3.92 15.01
CA LEU A 57 2.64 3.80 16.16
C LEU A 57 2.36 4.85 17.25
N ALA A 58 1.94 6.04 16.86
CA ALA A 58 1.54 7.10 17.80
C ALA A 58 0.18 6.83 18.46
N GLY A 59 -0.54 5.77 18.08
CA GLY A 59 -1.92 5.51 18.50
C GLY A 59 -2.92 6.54 17.95
N GLY A 60 -2.53 7.28 16.91
CA GLY A 60 -3.33 8.30 16.26
C GLY A 60 -4.19 7.76 15.12
N ALA A 61 -5.02 8.64 14.53
CA ALA A 61 -5.75 8.32 13.32
C ALA A 61 -4.80 8.20 12.12
N ILE A 62 -4.98 7.16 11.30
CA ILE A 62 -4.32 7.08 9.99
C ILE A 62 -4.98 8.09 9.05
N LEU A 63 -4.19 8.69 8.16
CA LEU A 63 -4.66 9.64 7.15
C LEU A 63 -5.91 9.10 6.42
N GLU A 64 -6.97 9.91 6.39
CA GLU A 64 -8.22 9.57 5.69
C GLU A 64 -8.00 9.44 4.18
N GLU A 65 -7.15 10.31 3.61
CA GLU A 65 -6.83 10.27 2.19
C GLU A 65 -5.71 9.25 1.91
N GLN A 66 -6.09 8.14 1.30
CA GLN A 66 -5.18 7.08 0.86
C GLN A 66 -5.20 7.00 -0.66
N ILE A 67 -4.09 7.39 -1.30
CA ILE A 67 -4.00 7.36 -2.76
C ILE A 67 -3.68 5.92 -3.21
N PRO A 68 -4.47 5.32 -4.12
CA PRO A 68 -4.25 3.95 -4.58
C PRO A 68 -2.86 3.73 -5.17
N SER A 69 -2.35 2.51 -4.99
CA SER A 69 -1.11 2.06 -5.63
C SER A 69 -1.24 2.06 -7.15
N ILE A 70 -0.17 2.48 -7.84
CA ILE A 70 -0.10 2.46 -9.31
C ILE A 70 1.11 1.62 -9.71
N GLY A 71 0.89 0.67 -10.60
CA GLY A 71 1.94 -0.20 -11.10
C GLY A 71 1.45 -1.16 -12.17
N CYS A 72 2.34 -2.05 -12.59
CA CYS A 72 1.99 -3.14 -13.50
C CYS A 72 0.88 -4.01 -12.88
N ASN A 73 -0.05 -4.49 -13.70
CA ASN A 73 -1.06 -5.46 -13.23
C ASN A 73 -0.39 -6.76 -12.76
N ILE A 74 -1.01 -7.43 -11.78
CA ILE A 74 -0.65 -8.81 -11.44
C ILE A 74 -0.79 -9.69 -12.68
N LYS A 75 0.23 -10.53 -12.91
CA LYS A 75 0.25 -11.49 -14.02
C LYS A 75 -0.44 -12.77 -13.57
N TRP A 76 -1.75 -12.82 -13.78
CA TRP A 76 -2.58 -13.98 -13.42
C TRP A 76 -2.20 -15.22 -14.24
N LYS A 77 -2.30 -16.39 -13.62
CA LYS A 77 -2.14 -17.71 -14.23
C LYS A 77 -3.46 -18.26 -14.73
#